data_AF-A0AAU3FQC7-F1
#
_entry.id   AF-A0AAU3FQC7-F1
#
_cell.length_a   1.000
_cell.length_b   1.000
_cell.length_c   1.000
_cell.angle_alpha   90.00
_cell.angle_beta   90.00
_cell.angle_gamma   90.00
#
_symmetry.space_group_name_H-M   'P 1'
#
loop_
_entity.id
_entity.type
_entity.pdbx_description
1 polymer ?
#
loop_
_entity_poly.entity_id
_entity_poly.type
_entity_poly.pdbx_seq_one_letter_code
_entity_poly.pdbx_strand_id
1 'polypeptide(L)'
;MFDNLNWWEIGALLLLALLIFGDRLPVVINDGLRMVRNLRAMARNATGDLSRELGTDIQLEDLHPKAFIRKHLLSEEDEQAIRKPLQGVYDNLRADVTGVHDDLKDVAASVDLRTKTPGGSAAGGPATAPAPRTASYDDAT
;
A
#
# COMPACT_ATOMS: atom_id res chain seq x y z
N MET A 1 6.51 6.45 10.99
CA MET A 1 6.73 4.99 11.12
C MET A 1 8.22 4.66 11.19
N PHE A 2 9.06 5.31 10.38
CA PHE A 2 10.52 5.23 10.47
C PHE A 2 11.11 5.90 11.73
N ASP A 3 10.32 6.68 12.45
CA ASP A 3 10.73 7.40 13.68
C ASP A 3 10.96 6.47 14.88
N ASN A 4 10.51 5.21 14.80
CA ASN A 4 10.75 4.19 15.83
C ASN A 4 12.01 3.35 15.56
N LEU A 5 12.79 3.67 14.52
CA LEU A 5 13.95 2.88 14.11
C LEU A 5 15.18 3.23 14.93
N ASN A 6 15.67 2.26 15.69
CA ASN A 6 16.85 2.40 16.52
C ASN A 6 18.13 2.25 15.70
N TRP A 7 19.26 2.76 16.21
CA TRP A 7 20.56 2.68 15.53
C TRP A 7 21.00 1.24 15.23
N TRP A 8 20.63 0.30 16.11
CA TRP A 8 20.93 -1.13 15.91
C TRP A 8 20.11 -1.74 14.75
N GLU A 9 18.87 -1.31 14.56
CA GLU A 9 18.00 -1.76 13.48
C GLU A 9 18.47 -1.20 12.13
N ILE A 10 18.94 0.05 12.11
CA ILE A 10 19.63 0.62 10.93
C ILE A 10 20.84 -0.24 10.56
N GLY A 11 21.64 -0.65 11.54
CA GLY A 11 22.76 -1.57 11.33
C GLY A 11 22.30 -2.92 10.75
N ALA A 12 21.24 -3.51 11.28
CA ALA A 12 20.66 -4.76 10.78
C ALA A 12 20.16 -4.63 9.32
N LEU A 13 19.51 -3.52 8.98
CA LEU A 13 19.04 -3.24 7.62
C LEU A 13 20.21 -3.02 6.64
N LEU A 14 21.29 -2.38 7.08
CA LEU A 14 22.50 -2.26 6.26
C LEU A 14 23.15 -3.61 5.98
N LEU A 15 23.22 -4.48 6.98
CA LEU A 15 23.71 -5.86 6.79
C LEU A 15 22.80 -6.65 5.85
N LEU A 16 21.47 -6.50 5.99
CA LEU A 16 20.51 -7.14 5.09
C LEU A 16 20.64 -6.61 3.65
N ALA A 17 20.80 -5.30 3.48
CA ALA A 17 21.03 -4.70 2.18
C ALA A 17 22.33 -5.22 1.54
N LEU A 18 23.40 -5.34 2.33
CA LEU A 18 24.65 -5.94 1.84
C LEU A 18 24.47 -7.43 1.50
N LEU A 19 23.66 -8.18 2.24
CA LEU A 19 23.36 -9.58 1.93
C LEU A 19 22.59 -9.74 0.60
N ILE A 20 21.58 -8.89 0.38
CA ILE A 20 20.72 -8.96 -0.81
C ILE A 20 21.44 -8.43 -2.05
N PHE A 21 22.08 -7.26 -1.94
CA PHE A 21 22.66 -6.54 -3.06
C PHE A 21 24.15 -6.81 -3.23
N GLY A 22 24.87 -7.18 -2.16
CA GLY A 22 26.32 -7.39 -2.17
C GLY A 22 27.07 -6.19 -2.75
N ASP A 23 28.00 -6.48 -3.66
CA ASP A 23 28.82 -5.49 -4.35
C ASP A 23 28.04 -4.57 -5.30
N ARG A 24 26.74 -4.86 -5.55
CA ARG A 24 25.89 -4.04 -6.42
C ARG A 24 25.20 -2.89 -5.69
N LEU A 25 25.25 -2.87 -4.36
CA LEU A 25 24.66 -1.80 -3.54
C LEU A 25 25.07 -0.38 -3.99
N PRO A 26 26.36 -0.05 -4.22
CA PRO A 26 26.75 1.29 -4.70
C PRO A 26 26.18 1.61 -6.09
N VAL A 27 26.01 0.61 -6.95
CA VAL A 27 25.41 0.78 -8.28
C VAL A 27 23.93 1.11 -8.14
N VAL A 28 23.19 0.36 -7.33
CA VAL A 28 21.76 0.56 -7.07
C VAL A 28 21.48 1.93 -6.45
N ILE A 29 22.32 2.38 -5.50
CA ILE A 29 22.24 3.73 -4.94
C ILE A 29 22.41 4.77 -6.04
N ASN A 30 23.44 4.63 -6.87
CA ASN A 30 23.72 5.59 -7.93
C ASN A 30 22.59 5.66 -8.96
N ASP A 31 21.99 4.53 -9.31
CA ASP A 31 20.83 4.47 -10.21
C ASP A 31 19.60 5.12 -9.58
N GLY A 32 19.33 4.86 -8.30
CA GLY A 32 18.28 5.54 -7.54
C GLY A 32 18.48 7.06 -7.47
N LEU A 33 19.71 7.52 -7.20
CA LEU A 33 20.04 8.95 -7.17
C LEU A 33 19.85 9.60 -8.54
N ARG A 34 20.26 8.92 -9.62
CA ARG A 34 20.04 9.40 -11.00
C ARG A 34 18.55 9.50 -11.31
N MET A 35 17.76 8.51 -10.93
CA MET A 35 16.30 8.54 -11.09
C MET A 35 15.67 9.71 -10.34
N VAL A 36 16.04 9.93 -9.08
CA VAL A 36 15.54 11.06 -8.27
C VAL A 36 15.94 12.40 -8.90
N ARG A 37 17.18 12.53 -9.38
CA ARG A 37 17.65 13.76 -10.02
C ARG A 37 16.91 14.04 -11.32
N ASN A 38 16.67 13.01 -12.13
CA ASN A 38 15.91 13.12 -13.37
C ASN A 38 14.45 13.49 -13.08
N LEU A 39 13.83 12.87 -12.07
CA LEU A 39 12.47 13.19 -11.64
C LEU A 39 12.38 14.64 -11.15
N ARG A 40 13.37 15.12 -10.38
CA ARG A 40 13.45 16.53 -9.95
C ARG A 40 13.58 17.49 -11.14
N ALA A 41 14.40 17.14 -12.13
CA ALA A 41 14.56 17.95 -13.33
C ALA A 41 13.27 17.96 -14.17
N MET A 42 12.61 16.80 -14.33
CA MET A 42 11.33 16.66 -15.02
C MET A 42 10.22 17.47 -14.34
N ALA A 43 10.12 17.41 -13.01
CA ALA A 43 9.18 18.23 -12.24
C ALA A 43 9.44 19.74 -12.44
N ARG A 44 10.71 20.17 -12.42
CA ARG A 44 11.08 21.58 -12.67
C ARG A 44 10.76 22.04 -14.09
N ASN A 45 11.04 21.21 -15.10
CA ASN A 45 10.75 21.53 -16.49
C ASN A 45 9.24 21.56 -16.77
N ALA A 46 8.50 20.55 -16.31
CA ALA A 46 7.05 20.49 -16.49
C ALA A 46 6.35 21.67 -15.80
N THR A 47 6.81 22.11 -14.63
CA THR A 47 6.28 23.34 -14.02
C THR A 47 6.69 24.60 -14.76
N GLY A 48 7.91 24.67 -15.31
CA GLY A 48 8.34 25.77 -16.16
C GLY A 48 7.48 25.92 -17.41
N ASP A 49 7.16 24.81 -18.07
CA ASP A 49 6.31 24.78 -19.27
C ASP A 49 4.85 25.12 -18.94
N LEU A 50 4.29 24.56 -17.85
CA LEU A 50 2.95 24.92 -17.36
C LEU A 50 2.87 26.39 -16.93
N SER A 51 3.87 26.93 -16.24
CA SER A 51 3.90 28.34 -15.81
C SER A 51 3.96 29.30 -17.00
N ARG A 52 4.70 28.91 -18.05
CA ARG A 52 4.86 29.72 -19.26
C ARG A 52 3.64 29.72 -20.16
N GLU A 53 2.86 28.63 -20.16
CA GLU A 53 1.61 28.52 -20.93
C GLU A 53 0.38 29.05 -20.17
N LEU A 54 0.35 28.97 -18.83
CA LEU A 54 -0.77 29.45 -18.01
C LEU A 54 -0.59 30.88 -17.47
N GLY A 55 0.59 31.49 -17.62
CA GLY A 55 0.84 32.88 -17.20
C GLY A 55 0.77 33.12 -15.69
N THR A 56 0.82 32.06 -14.88
CA THR A 56 0.81 32.12 -13.41
C THR A 56 2.08 31.46 -12.87
N ASP A 57 2.77 32.15 -11.96
CA ASP A 57 4.05 31.73 -11.36
C ASP A 57 3.79 30.68 -10.27
N ILE A 58 3.82 29.39 -10.65
CA ILE A 58 3.81 28.29 -9.69
C ILE A 58 5.27 28.02 -9.29
N GLN A 59 5.74 28.71 -8.25
CA GLN A 59 7.07 28.51 -7.68
C GLN A 59 7.12 27.18 -6.92
N LEU A 60 8.05 26.31 -7.31
CA LEU A 60 8.20 24.94 -6.80
C LEU A 60 8.71 24.83 -5.36
N GLU A 61 9.01 25.95 -4.72
CA GLU A 61 9.47 26.01 -3.32
C GLU A 61 8.31 26.06 -2.29
N ASP A 62 7.04 26.19 -2.71
CA ASP A 62 5.86 26.11 -1.82
C ASP A 62 4.82 25.06 -2.25
N LEU A 63 5.29 23.82 -2.47
CA LEU A 63 4.44 22.63 -2.51
C LEU A 63 4.50 21.87 -1.19
N HIS A 64 4.00 22.48 -0.12
CA HIS A 64 3.31 21.65 0.88
C HIS A 64 2.03 21.13 0.22
N PRO A 65 1.75 19.81 0.19
CA PRO A 65 0.57 19.26 -0.48
C PRO A 65 -0.74 19.84 0.07
N LYS A 66 -0.72 20.34 1.31
CA LYS A 66 -1.84 21.07 1.94
C LYS A 66 -2.05 22.49 1.44
N ALA A 67 -1.01 23.20 0.99
CA ALA A 67 -1.12 24.57 0.50
C ALA A 67 -1.55 24.61 -0.98
N PHE A 68 -1.08 23.66 -1.79
CA PHE A 68 -1.38 23.55 -3.22
C PHE A 68 -2.86 23.20 -3.51
N ILE A 69 -3.42 22.25 -2.75
CA ILE A 69 -4.85 21.90 -2.82
C ILE A 69 -5.71 23.11 -2.44
N ARG A 70 -5.30 23.84 -1.39
CA ARG A 70 -6.02 25.02 -0.87
C ARG A 70 -6.09 26.20 -1.84
N LYS A 71 -5.15 26.29 -2.79
CA LYS A 71 -5.02 27.48 -3.66
C LYS A 71 -5.42 27.22 -5.12
N HIS A 72 -5.61 25.95 -5.52
CA HIS A 72 -6.03 25.61 -6.89
C HIS A 72 -7.23 24.65 -6.98
N LEU A 73 -7.68 24.02 -5.89
CA LEU A 73 -8.93 23.25 -5.85
C LEU A 73 -10.02 23.90 -4.97
N LEU A 74 -9.74 25.02 -4.32
CA LEU A 74 -10.62 25.70 -3.38
C LEU A 74 -10.90 27.16 -3.79
N SER A 75 -11.37 27.37 -5.03
CA SER A 75 -12.23 28.54 -5.27
C SER A 75 -13.54 28.28 -4.52
N GLU A 76 -13.98 29.26 -3.74
CA GLU A 76 -14.86 29.18 -2.55
C GLU A 76 -16.28 28.61 -2.77
N GLU A 77 -16.64 28.21 -3.99
CA GLU A 77 -18.00 27.79 -4.38
C GLU A 77 -18.16 26.27 -4.45
N ASP A 78 -17.08 25.51 -4.69
CA ASP A 78 -17.10 24.04 -4.85
C ASP A 78 -16.82 23.26 -3.55
N GLU A 79 -16.55 23.97 -2.45
CA GLU A 79 -16.16 23.42 -1.15
C GLU A 79 -17.21 22.45 -0.58
N GLN A 80 -18.51 22.70 -0.80
CA GLN A 80 -19.57 21.87 -0.22
C GLN A 80 -19.99 20.69 -1.12
N ALA A 81 -19.84 20.83 -2.44
CA ALA A 81 -20.22 19.81 -3.41
C ALA A 81 -19.22 18.66 -3.47
N ILE A 82 -17.92 18.94 -3.28
CA ILE A 82 -16.84 17.93 -3.35
C ILE A 82 -16.52 17.33 -1.97
N ARG A 83 -16.76 18.06 -0.86
CA ARG A 83 -16.51 17.51 0.49
C ARG A 83 -17.43 16.35 0.86
N LYS A 84 -18.72 16.41 0.51
CA LYS A 84 -19.68 15.33 0.79
C LYS A 84 -19.29 13.99 0.14
N PRO A 85 -18.98 13.92 -1.17
CA PRO A 85 -18.57 12.66 -1.78
C PRO A 85 -17.20 12.18 -1.29
N LEU A 86 -16.24 13.07 -1.05
CA LEU A 86 -14.93 12.65 -0.52
C LEU A 86 -14.97 12.14 0.92
N GLN A 87 -15.82 12.74 1.77
CA GLN A 87 -16.08 12.21 3.12
C GLN A 87 -16.74 10.85 3.05
N GLY A 88 -17.76 10.68 2.20
CA GLY A 88 -18.39 9.38 1.99
C GLY A 88 -17.40 8.31 1.51
N VAL A 89 -16.54 8.62 0.54
CA VAL A 89 -15.49 7.68 0.08
C VAL A 89 -14.51 7.36 1.20
N TYR A 90 -14.06 8.36 1.97
CA TYR A 90 -13.15 8.14 3.09
C TYR A 90 -13.78 7.30 4.20
N ASP A 91 -15.05 7.54 4.53
CA ASP A 91 -15.78 6.80 5.55
C ASP A 91 -16.02 5.35 5.12
N ASN A 92 -16.33 5.10 3.84
CA ASN A 92 -16.45 3.73 3.30
C ASN A 92 -15.10 3.00 3.35
N LEU A 93 -14.01 3.64 2.93
CA LEU A 93 -12.68 3.03 3.00
C LEU A 93 -12.24 2.79 4.45
N ARG A 94 -12.58 3.71 5.36
CA ARG A 94 -12.32 3.53 6.78
C ARG A 94 -13.08 2.32 7.31
N ALA A 95 -14.36 2.20 6.99
CA ALA A 95 -15.23 1.12 7.42
C ALA A 95 -14.72 -0.25 6.91
N ASP A 96 -14.43 -0.36 5.62
CA ASP A 96 -13.89 -1.58 5.00
C ASP A 96 -12.58 -2.03 5.65
N VAL A 97 -11.66 -1.08 5.89
CA VAL A 97 -10.38 -1.38 6.55
C VAL A 97 -10.58 -1.84 7.99
N THR A 98 -11.50 -1.23 8.76
CA THR A 98 -11.83 -1.73 10.09
C THR A 98 -12.46 -3.12 10.06
N GLY A 99 -13.35 -3.41 9.11
CA GLY A 99 -13.96 -4.73 8.95
C GLY A 99 -12.92 -5.81 8.69
N VAL A 100 -12.06 -5.60 7.69
CA VAL A 100 -10.97 -6.53 7.35
C VAL A 100 -10.03 -6.73 8.54
N HIS A 101 -9.73 -5.68 9.30
CA HIS A 101 -8.85 -5.76 10.46
C HIS A 101 -9.45 -6.62 11.59
N ASP A 102 -10.76 -6.55 11.82
CA ASP A 102 -11.42 -7.37 12.83
C ASP A 102 -11.60 -8.82 12.38
N ASP A 103 -11.88 -9.08 11.09
CA ASP A 103 -11.88 -10.44 10.51
C ASP A 103 -10.50 -11.11 10.66
N LEU A 104 -9.43 -10.36 10.38
CA LEU A 104 -8.06 -10.84 10.54
C LEU A 104 -7.74 -11.18 12.01
N LYS A 105 -8.25 -10.40 12.97
CA LYS A 105 -8.08 -10.71 14.40
C LYS A 105 -8.83 -11.97 14.80
N ASP A 106 -10.04 -12.19 14.30
CA ASP A 106 -10.83 -13.38 14.64
C ASP A 106 -10.19 -14.65 14.05
N VAL A 107 -9.70 -14.57 12.81
CA VAL A 107 -8.90 -15.64 12.20
C VAL A 107 -7.62 -15.89 13.01
N ALA A 108 -6.91 -14.83 13.40
CA ALA A 108 -5.71 -14.98 14.22
C ALA A 108 -6.01 -15.59 15.59
N ALA A 109 -7.10 -15.18 16.25
CA ALA A 109 -7.54 -15.71 17.53
C ALA A 109 -7.96 -17.18 17.43
N SER A 110 -8.68 -17.58 16.37
CA SER A 110 -9.07 -18.97 16.15
C SER A 110 -7.87 -19.89 15.86
N VAL A 111 -6.84 -19.38 15.16
CA VAL A 111 -5.57 -20.08 14.96
C VAL A 111 -4.78 -20.17 16.27
N ASP A 112 -4.74 -19.12 17.07
CA ASP A 112 -4.06 -19.12 18.38
C ASP A 112 -4.76 -20.06 19.38
N LEU A 113 -6.09 -20.08 19.43
CA LEU A 113 -6.87 -21.02 20.26
C LEU A 113 -6.70 -22.48 19.83
N ARG A 114 -6.60 -22.76 18.52
CA ARG A 114 -6.26 -24.09 18.00
C ARG A 114 -4.84 -24.51 18.41
N THR A 115 -3.93 -23.54 18.51
CA THR A 115 -2.55 -23.75 18.94
C THR A 115 -2.44 -23.87 20.47
N LYS A 116 -3.35 -23.24 21.21
CA LYS A 116 -3.37 -23.16 22.69
C LYS A 116 -4.21 -24.24 23.37
N THR A 117 -4.75 -25.19 22.63
CA THR A 117 -5.31 -26.43 23.20
C THR A 117 -4.26 -27.56 23.06
N PRO A 118 -3.42 -27.83 24.08
CA PRO A 118 -2.57 -29.00 24.06
C PRO A 118 -3.34 -30.20 24.62
N GLY A 119 -3.62 -31.18 23.75
CA GLY A 119 -3.76 -32.59 24.17
C GLY A 119 -5.18 -33.17 24.18
N GLY A 120 -5.46 -34.00 23.17
CA GLY A 120 -6.64 -34.87 23.12
C GLY A 120 -6.68 -35.72 21.85
N SER A 121 -5.71 -36.63 21.72
CA SER A 121 -5.56 -37.58 20.60
C SER A 121 -6.80 -38.45 20.32
N ALA A 122 -7.00 -38.67 19.02
CA ALA A 122 -7.30 -39.94 18.33
C ALA A 122 -8.53 -40.78 18.76
N ALA A 123 -9.48 -40.93 17.83
CA ALA A 123 -10.22 -42.17 17.64
C ALA A 123 -10.83 -42.27 16.22
N GLY A 124 -10.46 -43.34 15.48
CA GLY A 124 -11.34 -44.03 14.55
C GLY A 124 -11.18 -43.73 13.05
N GLY A 125 -10.61 -44.68 12.29
CA GLY A 125 -10.88 -44.84 10.85
C GLY A 125 -12.33 -45.30 10.58
N PRO A 126 -12.76 -45.62 9.34
CA PRO A 126 -11.97 -46.18 8.24
C PRO A 126 -12.15 -45.48 6.87
N ALA A 127 -11.45 -46.05 5.89
CA ALA A 127 -11.45 -45.72 4.47
C ALA A 127 -12.84 -45.55 3.81
N THR A 128 -12.93 -44.55 2.94
CA THR A 128 -13.78 -44.59 1.74
C THR A 128 -13.04 -43.92 0.58
N ALA A 129 -12.65 -44.74 -0.39
CA ALA A 129 -12.20 -44.29 -1.69
C ALA A 129 -13.34 -43.60 -2.45
N PRO A 130 -13.08 -42.54 -3.24
CA PRO A 130 -13.89 -42.25 -4.41
C PRO A 130 -13.23 -42.91 -5.62
N ALA A 131 -13.92 -43.88 -6.21
CA ALA A 131 -13.58 -44.46 -7.50
C ALA A 131 -13.65 -43.39 -8.62
N PRO A 132 -12.86 -43.52 -9.70
CA PRO A 132 -12.97 -42.65 -10.86
C PRO A 132 -14.13 -43.13 -11.74
N ARG A 133 -14.91 -42.19 -12.30
CA ARG A 133 -15.85 -42.27 -13.47
C ARG A 133 -16.92 -41.17 -13.25
N THR A 134 -17.44 -40.42 -14.21
CA THR A 134 -17.31 -40.34 -15.66
C THR A 134 -17.99 -39.01 -16.04
N ALA A 135 -17.51 -38.37 -17.11
CA ALA A 135 -18.20 -37.25 -17.73
C ALA A 135 -19.64 -37.64 -18.15
N SER A 136 -20.58 -36.73 -17.96
CA SER A 136 -21.75 -36.61 -18.83
C SER A 136 -22.16 -35.15 -18.88
N TYR A 137 -22.17 -34.62 -20.10
CA TYR A 137 -22.91 -33.43 -20.51
C TYR A 137 -24.41 -33.69 -20.45
N ASP A 138 -25.18 -32.64 -20.17
CA ASP A 138 -26.59 -32.33 -20.53
C ASP A 138 -27.04 -31.22 -19.54
N ASP A 139 -27.88 -30.22 -19.82
CA ASP A 139 -28.59 -29.76 -21.01
C ASP A 139 -29.22 -28.39 -20.63
N ALA A 140 -29.82 -27.72 -21.62
CA ALA A 140 -30.83 -26.66 -21.51
C ALA A 140 -30.34 -25.21 -21.46
N THR A 141 -30.12 -24.73 -22.68
CA THR A 141 -30.62 -23.44 -23.21
C THR A 141 -32.08 -23.16 -22.86
#